data_AF-W6KCB4-F1
#
_entry.id   AF-W6KCB4-F1
#
_cell.length_a   1.000
_cell.length_b   1.000
_cell.length_c   1.000
_cell.angle_alpha   90.00
_cell.angle_beta   90.00
_cell.angle_gamma   90.00
#
_symmetry.space_group_name_H-M   'P 1'
#
loop_
_entity.id
_entity.type
_entity.pdbx_description
1 polymer ?
#
loop_
_entity_poly.entity_id
_entity_poly.type
_entity_poly.pdbx_seq_one_letter_code
_entity_poly.pdbx_strand_id
1 'polypeptide(L)' 'MEDSRGFLSDLTRTALGRRVICEDRKLLVEKAPEAYKAIDPVVADLVEAGLCTIIATFRPILTSKVRRKS' A
#
# COMPACT_ATOMS: atom_id res chain seq x y z
N MET A 1 12.65 -20.84 -13.63
CA MET A 1 11.35 -20.17 -13.85
C MET A 1 10.37 -20.71 -12.82
N GLU A 2 10.59 -20.42 -11.53
CA GLU A 2 9.82 -21.04 -10.45
C GLU A 2 9.39 -20.07 -9.32
N ASP A 3 9.68 -18.77 -9.47
CA ASP A 3 9.53 -17.80 -8.37
C ASP A 3 8.62 -16.62 -8.72
N SER A 4 7.46 -16.89 -9.33
CA SER A 4 6.44 -15.85 -9.60
C SER A 4 5.15 -16.05 -8.81
N ARG A 5 4.99 -17.19 -8.14
CA ARG A 5 3.81 -17.53 -7.34
C ARG A 5 3.92 -17.06 -5.89
N GLY A 6 5.14 -17.04 -5.31
CA GLY A 6 5.40 -16.55 -3.96
C GLY A 6 5.17 -15.05 -3.81
N PHE A 7 5.78 -14.25 -4.70
CA PHE A 7 5.67 -12.78 -4.70
C PHE A 7 4.22 -12.26 -4.72
N LEU A 8 3.36 -12.84 -5.57
CA LEU A 8 1.94 -12.47 -5.63
C LEU A 8 1.17 -12.83 -4.36
N SER A 9 1.58 -13.90 -3.68
CA SER A 9 0.99 -14.31 -2.40
C SER A 9 1.36 -13.32 -1.29
N ASP A 10 2.62 -12.84 -1.28
CA ASP A 10 3.10 -11.84 -0.31
C ASP A 10 2.44 -10.47 -0.52
N LEU A 11 2.12 -10.10 -1.76
CA LEU A 11 1.36 -8.89 -2.10
C LEU A 11 -0.11 -8.95 -1.64
N THR A 12 -0.66 -10.13 -1.40
CA THR A 12 -2.03 -10.29 -0.86
C THR A 12 -2.10 -10.29 0.67
N ARG A 13 -0.95 -10.41 1.35
CA ARG A 13 -0.89 -10.50 2.82
C ARG A 13 0.27 -9.66 3.38
N THR A 14 -0.07 -8.48 3.91
CA THR A 14 0.93 -7.63 4.58
C THR A 14 1.46 -8.29 5.85
N ALA A 15 2.68 -7.93 6.28
CA ALA A 15 3.33 -8.40 7.52
C ALA A 15 2.49 -8.21 8.80
N LEU A 16 1.42 -7.41 8.73
CA LEU A 16 0.51 -7.10 9.84
C LEU A 16 -0.84 -7.84 9.73
N GLY A 17 -0.93 -8.90 8.90
CA GLY A 17 -2.10 -9.77 8.80
C GLY A 17 -3.25 -9.26 7.93
N ARG A 18 -3.07 -8.13 7.23
CA ARG A 18 -4.12 -7.51 6.40
C ARG A 18 -4.19 -8.11 5.02
N ARG A 19 -5.41 -8.17 4.47
CA ARG A 19 -5.69 -8.74 3.16
C ARG A 19 -5.76 -7.64 2.09
N VAL A 20 -5.13 -7.88 0.96
CA VAL A 20 -5.29 -7.08 -0.26
C VAL A 20 -6.07 -7.92 -1.26
N ILE A 21 -7.21 -7.40 -1.70
CA ILE A 21 -8.05 -8.05 -2.73
C ILE A 21 -7.89 -7.24 -4.01
N CYS A 22 -7.25 -7.82 -5.02
CA CYS A 22 -7.10 -7.20 -6.33
C CYS A 22 -7.14 -8.27 -7.42
N GLU A 23 -8.01 -8.07 -8.39
CA GLU A 23 -8.20 -8.99 -9.53
C GLU A 23 -7.20 -8.72 -10.67
N ASP A 24 -6.47 -7.59 -10.60
CA ASP A 24 -5.49 -7.17 -11.60
C ASP A 24 -4.06 -7.23 -11.03
N ARG A 25 -3.32 -8.26 -11.47
CA ARG A 25 -1.93 -8.51 -11.04
C ARG A 25 -0.97 -7.39 -11.45
N LYS A 26 -1.21 -6.71 -12.55
CA LYS A 26 -0.35 -5.60 -12.98
C LYS A 26 -0.51 -4.41 -12.04
N LEU A 27 -1.76 -4.14 -11.64
CA LEU A 27 -2.09 -3.08 -10.69
C LEU A 27 -1.53 -3.35 -9.28
N LEU A 28 -1.43 -4.62 -8.86
CA LEU A 28 -0.80 -4.99 -7.59
C LEU A 28 0.69 -4.59 -7.56
N VAL A 29 1.43 -4.90 -8.62
CA VAL A 29 2.87 -4.56 -8.71
C VAL A 29 3.08 -3.04 -8.74
N GLU A 30 2.26 -2.31 -9.51
CA GLU A 30 2.33 -0.84 -9.57
C GLU A 30 2.00 -0.14 -8.25
N LYS A 31 1.36 -0.86 -7.30
CA LYS A 31 0.93 -0.33 -5.99
C LYS A 31 1.68 -0.97 -4.82
N ALA A 32 2.74 -1.72 -5.11
CA ALA A 32 3.57 -2.30 -4.09
C ALA A 32 4.11 -1.20 -3.14
N PRO A 33 4.23 -1.44 -1.82
CA PRO A 33 4.72 -0.45 -0.85
C PRO A 33 6.02 0.22 -1.28
N GLU A 34 6.88 -0.50 -1.98
CA GLU A 34 8.18 -0.06 -2.50
C GLU A 34 8.06 1.02 -3.58
N ALA A 35 6.89 1.16 -4.23
CA ALA A 35 6.63 2.22 -5.20
C ALA A 35 6.38 3.59 -4.54
N TYR A 36 6.25 3.63 -3.21
CA TYR A 36 5.94 4.84 -2.46
C TYR A 36 7.10 5.24 -1.54
N LYS A 37 7.24 6.55 -1.32
CA LYS A 37 8.09 7.07 -0.25
C LYS A 37 7.51 6.64 1.11
N ALA A 38 8.37 6.47 2.10
CA ALA A 38 7.94 6.37 3.49
C ALA A 38 7.12 7.62 3.86
N ILE A 39 5.94 7.42 4.46
CA ILE A 39 5.03 8.53 4.78
C ILE A 39 5.49 9.32 6.01
N ASP A 40 6.18 8.67 6.97
CA ASP A 40 6.57 9.32 8.23
C ASP A 40 7.51 10.53 8.02
N PRO A 41 8.59 10.44 7.22
CA PRO A 41 9.44 11.60 6.96
C PRO A 41 8.72 12.72 6.20
N VAL A 42 7.87 12.36 5.23
CA VAL A 42 7.11 13.33 4.43
C VAL A 42 6.17 14.15 5.31
N VAL A 43 5.49 13.50 6.26
CA VAL A 43 4.60 14.20 7.20
C VAL A 43 5.41 15.04 8.18
N ALA A 44 6.55 14.54 8.67
CA ALA A 44 7.42 15.29 9.58
C ALA A 44 7.89 16.61 8.96
N ASP A 45 8.38 16.58 7.72
CA ASP A 45 8.84 17.77 7.00
C ASP A 45 7.72 18.84 6.87
N LEU A 46 6.48 18.40 6.58
CA LEU A 46 5.34 19.31 6.43
C LEU A 46 4.91 19.94 7.76
N VAL A 47 5.01 19.19 8.87
CA VAL A 47 4.71 19.70 10.21
C VAL A 47 5.80 20.68 10.67
N GLU A 48 7.07 20.35 10.46
CA GLU A 48 8.21 21.21 10.81
C GLU A 48 8.15 22.55 10.05
N ALA A 49 7.77 22.51 8.77
CA ALA A 49 7.57 23.71 7.96
C ALA A 49 6.31 24.51 8.33
N GLY A 50 5.49 24.04 9.29
CA GLY A 50 4.24 24.71 9.69
C GLY A 50 3.15 24.68 8.62
N LEU A 51 3.25 23.78 7.64
CA LEU A 51 2.34 23.69 6.49
C LEU A 51 1.11 22.82 6.79
N CYS A 52 1.21 21.91 7.75
CA CYS A 52 0.09 21.09 8.18
C CYS A 52 0.15 20.75 9.68
N THR A 53 -0.93 20.17 10.19
CA THR A 53 -1.01 19.64 11.57
C THR A 53 -1.64 18.25 11.53
N ILE A 54 -1.09 17.32 12.30
CA ILE A 54 -1.63 15.96 12.41
C ILE A 54 -2.90 15.99 13.27
N ILE A 55 -4.02 15.57 12.69
CA ILE A 55 -5.30 15.46 13.39
C ILE A 55 -5.65 14.02 13.79
N ALA A 56 -5.16 13.04 13.03
CA ALA A 56 -5.41 11.62 13.25
C ALA A 56 -4.42 10.77 12.43
N THR A 57 -4.22 9.51 12.84
CA THR A 57 -3.50 8.50 12.08
C THR A 57 -4.40 7.30 11.83
N PHE A 58 -4.27 6.69 10.64
CA PHE A 58 -5.10 5.56 10.23
C PHE A 58 -4.24 4.36 9.90
N ARG A 59 -4.75 3.19 10.27
CA ARG A 59 -4.12 1.91 9.97
C ARG A 59 -5.08 1.07 9.13
N PRO A 60 -4.82 0.86 7.84
CA PRO A 60 -5.77 0.18 6.96
C PRO A 60 -5.95 -1.28 7.41
N ILE A 61 -7.17 -1.78 7.51
CA ILE A 61 -7.46 -3.18 7.90
C ILE A 61 -7.70 -4.07 6.66
N LEU A 62 -8.30 -3.48 5.62
CA LEU A 62 -8.61 -4.13 4.35
C LEU A 62 -8.36 -3.14 3.21
N THR A 63 -7.69 -3.60 2.15
CA THR A 63 -7.53 -2.84 0.91
C THR A 63 -8.15 -3.61 -0.24
N SER A 64 -9.27 -3.13 -0.78
CA SER A 64 -9.89 -3.66 -1.99
C SER A 64 -9.61 -2.76 -3.19
N LYS A 65 -9.10 -3.33 -4.27
CA LYS A 65 -8.84 -2.66 -5.54
C LYS A 65 -9.47 -3.48 -6.66
N VAL A 66 -10.74 -3.20 -6.95
CA VAL A 66 -11.50 -3.88 -8.01
C VAL A 66 -11.42 -3.02 -9.28
N ARG A 67 -10.94 -3.58 -10.39
CA ARG A 67 -11.07 -2.96 -11.72
C ARG A 67 -12.17 -3.69 -12.46
N ARG A 68 -13.43 -3.24 -12.31
CA ARG A 68 -14.53 -3.76 -13.13
C ARG A 68 -14.29 -3.31 -14.57
N LYS A 69 -13.85 -4.22 -15.45
CA LYS A 69 -14.01 -4.02 -16.90
C LYS A 69 -15.48 -4.27 -17.21
N SER A 70 -16.18 -3.20 -17.62
CA SER A 70 -17.45 -3.32 -18.35
C SER A 70 -17.19 -3.70 -19.79
#